data_AF-A0A5B0SF39-F1
#
_entry.id   AF-A0A5B0SF39-F1
#
_cell.length_a   1.000
_cell.length_b   1.000
_cell.length_c   1.000
_cell.angle_alpha   90.00
_cell.angle_beta   90.00
_cell.angle_gamma   90.00
#
_symmetry.space_group_name_H-M   'P 1'
#
loop_
_entity.id
_entity.type
_entity.pdbx_description
1 polymer ?
#
loop_
_entity_poly.entity_id
_entity_poly.type
_entity_poly.pdbx_seq_one_letter_code
_entity_poly.pdbx_strand_id
1 'polypeptide(L)'
;MTQLHSSISLCLRRRFSVSTTSASSSSATSVPAHPPRPVIDYNRITSNRNACAKNLVDRKSHLTPDAIEDVAYLYSEYKNLSKKLVEAKQRQNSLGNKIKEAIGSLTPATKENSQNRAKDEEELLLSTTPLPSKKSNDSLHQSLGGNLELAAKVKDYHSEAATLKDAISNLSKDGVTLEQRLLDLATQLPNEIHPSVPIGAYEQSEIVSLSSGCTLSADPLPFNSFELPSRPPDPNRDHLKVMTELGWLSFSDGQKTTGPSFPFLVGNGAFLELALTQYAISLAVRSGWNLTLGPDIVRTELSDRCGFSPRDGGESNHTYFVSTHKTNQTDSEEGDRSLEHLSTPNLCLAATAEIPLVGSFHSSTLPNKTYPTFPLNPIQLVSLGTAYRAEAGSRGSESRGLYRIHQFKKVEMMAITGSDLTTSEKMLQKMLELQIQIVSSLNLPYRYLFLFFQEIESSCNT
;
A
#
# COMPACT_ATOMS: atom_id res chain seq x y z
N MET A 1 -37.97 39.93 -17.48
CA MET A 1 -36.61 39.40 -17.66
C MET A 1 -35.55 40.37 -17.10
N THR A 2 -35.68 40.81 -15.85
CA THR A 2 -34.74 41.81 -15.26
C THR A 2 -34.54 41.64 -13.75
N GLN A 3 -34.81 40.43 -13.21
CA GLN A 3 -34.50 40.08 -11.81
C GLN A 3 -33.79 38.73 -11.63
N LEU A 4 -33.35 38.07 -12.72
CA LEU A 4 -32.61 36.80 -12.63
C LEU A 4 -31.08 36.94 -12.62
N HIS A 5 -30.54 38.15 -12.80
CA HIS A 5 -29.09 38.36 -12.98
C HIS A 5 -28.31 38.78 -11.72
N SER A 6 -28.97 39.01 -10.57
CA SER A 6 -28.27 39.54 -9.38
C SER A 6 -27.69 38.49 -8.43
N SER A 7 -28.14 37.23 -8.50
CA SER A 7 -27.74 36.19 -7.52
C SER A 7 -26.53 35.35 -7.93
N ILE A 8 -26.03 35.49 -9.17
CA ILE A 8 -24.85 34.76 -9.66
C ILE A 8 -23.54 35.57 -9.45
N SER A 9 -23.64 36.88 -9.18
CA SER A 9 -22.48 37.77 -9.13
C SER A 9 -21.81 37.90 -7.75
N LEU A 10 -22.45 37.42 -6.66
CA LEU A 10 -21.91 37.54 -5.30
C LEU A 10 -20.93 36.41 -4.90
N CYS A 11 -21.00 35.23 -5.53
CA CYS A 11 -20.04 34.14 -5.28
C CYS A 11 -18.69 34.33 -5.99
N LEU A 12 -18.60 35.20 -7.00
CA LEU A 12 -17.39 35.37 -7.84
C LEU A 12 -16.51 36.57 -7.45
N ARG A 13 -16.82 37.29 -6.36
CA ARG A 13 -16.07 38.48 -5.91
C ARG A 13 -15.42 38.33 -4.53
N ARG A 14 -14.82 37.18 -4.23
CA ARG A 14 -13.77 37.11 -3.20
C ARG A 14 -12.40 37.37 -3.84
N ARG A 15 -11.98 38.64 -3.70
CA ARG A 15 -10.63 39.22 -3.87
C ARG A 15 -9.51 38.21 -4.18
N PHE A 16 -9.10 38.16 -5.44
CA PHE A 16 -7.73 37.79 -5.82
C PHE A 16 -6.80 38.96 -5.47
N SER A 17 -6.22 38.97 -4.27
CA SER A 17 -5.00 39.74 -4.02
C SER A 17 -3.83 38.84 -4.33
N VAL A 18 -3.25 39.00 -5.52
CA VAL A 18 -1.98 38.38 -5.89
C VAL A 18 -0.89 39.07 -5.08
N SER A 19 -0.44 38.42 -4.01
CA SER A 19 0.85 38.75 -3.39
C SER A 19 1.91 38.07 -4.24
N THR A 20 2.65 38.85 -5.02
CA THR A 20 3.86 38.40 -5.73
C THR A 20 4.96 38.13 -4.71
N THR A 21 4.96 36.95 -4.11
CA THR A 21 6.15 36.40 -3.45
C THR A 21 6.93 35.59 -4.48
N SER A 22 8.13 36.06 -4.81
CA SER A 22 9.12 35.38 -5.61
C SER A 22 9.31 33.94 -5.13
N ALA A 23 8.92 32.97 -5.95
CA ALA A 23 9.21 31.57 -5.71
C ALA A 23 10.72 31.34 -5.84
N SER A 24 11.41 31.27 -4.69
CA SER A 24 12.72 30.64 -4.62
C SER A 24 12.56 29.18 -5.08
N SER A 25 13.33 28.77 -6.07
CA SER A 25 13.40 27.40 -6.58
C SER A 25 13.57 26.40 -5.43
N SER A 26 12.48 25.76 -5.03
CA SER A 26 12.53 24.64 -4.08
C SER A 26 13.25 23.51 -4.78
N SER A 27 14.39 23.09 -4.22
CA SER A 27 15.06 21.85 -4.56
C SER A 27 14.02 20.74 -4.65
N ALA A 28 13.81 20.17 -5.83
CA ALA A 28 12.97 19.00 -6.00
C ALA A 28 13.51 17.91 -5.10
N THR A 29 12.81 17.64 -4.00
CA THR A 29 13.13 16.51 -3.12
C THR A 29 12.98 15.27 -3.99
N SER A 30 14.08 14.57 -4.26
CA SER A 30 14.07 13.36 -5.08
C SER A 30 13.13 12.36 -4.42
N VAL A 31 11.96 12.14 -5.01
CA VAL A 31 11.05 11.08 -4.58
C VAL A 31 11.80 9.77 -4.76
N PRO A 32 11.97 8.95 -3.70
CA PRO A 32 12.70 7.69 -3.79
C PRO A 32 12.16 6.82 -4.93
N ALA A 33 13.05 6.09 -5.60
CA ALA A 33 12.67 5.17 -6.68
C ALA A 33 11.68 4.10 -6.22
N HIS A 34 11.63 3.79 -4.91
CA HIS A 34 10.65 2.90 -4.29
C HIS A 34 10.07 3.50 -3.00
N PRO A 35 8.79 3.27 -2.71
CA PRO A 35 8.15 3.67 -1.49
C PRO A 35 8.77 2.97 -0.26
N PRO A 36 8.93 3.65 0.90
CA PRO A 36 9.47 3.06 2.12
C PRO A 36 8.66 1.82 2.53
N ARG A 37 9.30 0.92 3.28
CA ARG A 37 8.65 -0.31 3.74
C ARG A 37 7.40 0.00 4.59
N PRO A 38 6.33 -0.82 4.49
CA PRO A 38 5.18 -0.70 5.38
C PRO A 38 5.60 -0.81 6.85
N VAL A 39 4.98 -0.02 7.71
CA VAL A 39 5.21 -0.06 9.15
C VAL A 39 4.00 -0.73 9.79
N ILE A 40 4.21 -1.94 10.28
CA ILE A 40 3.17 -2.74 10.94
C ILE A 40 3.31 -2.62 12.45
N ASP A 41 2.19 -2.46 13.15
CA ASP A 41 2.15 -2.45 14.62
C ASP A 41 2.14 -3.89 15.17
N TYR A 42 3.33 -4.51 15.20
CA TYR A 42 3.49 -5.87 15.73
C TYR A 42 3.17 -5.97 17.23
N ASN A 43 3.30 -4.88 18.00
CA ASN A 43 2.93 -4.91 19.42
C ASN A 43 1.42 -5.10 19.56
N ARG A 44 0.62 -4.39 18.77
CA ARG A 44 -0.83 -4.55 18.75
C ARG A 44 -1.26 -5.98 18.40
N ILE A 45 -0.64 -6.59 17.40
CA ILE A 45 -0.92 -7.99 17.01
C ILE A 45 -0.56 -8.94 18.14
N THR A 46 0.64 -8.82 18.70
CA THR A 46 1.14 -9.74 19.74
C THR A 46 0.48 -9.57 21.10
N SER A 47 -0.07 -8.40 21.40
CA SER A 47 -0.88 -8.13 22.61
C SER A 47 -2.33 -8.60 22.47
N ASN A 48 -2.86 -8.72 21.25
CA ASN A 48 -4.26 -9.07 20.99
C ASN A 48 -4.43 -10.39 20.20
N ARG A 49 -3.54 -11.37 20.43
CA ARG A 49 -3.48 -12.60 19.61
C ARG A 49 -4.82 -13.30 19.42
N ASN A 50 -5.56 -13.48 20.52
CA ASN A 50 -6.87 -14.14 20.48
C ASN A 50 -7.88 -13.38 19.59
N ALA A 51 -7.88 -12.05 19.64
CA ALA A 51 -8.76 -11.23 18.82
C ALA A 51 -8.34 -11.27 17.35
N CYS A 52 -7.04 -11.18 17.06
CA CYS A 52 -6.52 -11.31 15.70
C CYS A 52 -6.81 -12.71 15.11
N ALA A 53 -6.60 -13.78 15.88
CA ALA A 53 -6.90 -15.15 15.48
C ALA A 53 -8.40 -15.35 15.21
N LYS A 54 -9.26 -14.82 16.09
CA LYS A 54 -10.70 -14.83 15.89
C LYS A 54 -11.11 -14.06 14.62
N ASN A 55 -10.49 -12.90 14.37
CA ASN A 55 -10.73 -12.11 13.15
C ASN A 55 -10.41 -12.92 11.87
N LEU A 56 -9.32 -13.69 11.86
CA LEU A 56 -9.00 -14.59 10.73
C LEU A 56 -10.10 -15.62 10.48
N VAL A 57 -10.58 -16.26 11.54
CA VAL A 57 -11.64 -17.28 11.47
C VAL A 57 -12.96 -16.67 10.99
N ASP A 58 -13.38 -15.56 11.61
CA ASP A 58 -14.66 -14.94 11.32
C ASP A 58 -14.70 -14.37 9.88
N ARG A 59 -13.56 -13.94 9.33
CA ARG A 59 -13.40 -13.50 7.93
C ARG A 59 -13.25 -14.65 6.92
N LYS A 60 -13.15 -15.91 7.36
CA LYS A 60 -12.76 -17.04 6.50
C LYS A 60 -11.48 -16.74 5.71
N SER A 61 -10.47 -16.16 6.38
CA SER A 61 -9.18 -15.86 5.77
C SER A 61 -8.51 -17.14 5.23
N HIS A 62 -7.66 -16.99 4.21
CA HIS A 62 -6.78 -18.07 3.76
C HIS A 62 -5.71 -18.43 4.80
N LEU A 63 -5.46 -17.55 5.77
CA LEU A 63 -4.54 -17.79 6.88
C LEU A 63 -5.24 -18.50 8.04
N THR A 64 -4.53 -19.43 8.66
CA THR A 64 -4.98 -20.09 9.89
C THR A 64 -4.66 -19.24 11.13
N PRO A 65 -5.35 -19.48 12.27
CA PRO A 65 -4.99 -18.86 13.55
C PRO A 65 -3.51 -18.99 13.94
N ASP A 66 -2.85 -20.07 13.52
CA ASP A 66 -1.43 -20.32 13.79
C ASP A 66 -0.52 -19.22 13.19
N ALA A 67 -0.95 -18.57 12.11
CA ALA A 67 -0.22 -17.44 11.52
C ALA A 67 -0.01 -16.29 12.52
N ILE A 68 -0.93 -16.10 13.48
CA ILE A 68 -0.78 -15.08 14.52
C ILE A 68 0.31 -15.47 15.54
N GLU A 69 0.40 -16.75 15.87
CA GLU A 69 1.47 -17.26 16.74
C GLU A 69 2.82 -17.25 16.03
N ASP A 70 2.85 -17.54 14.73
CA ASP A 70 4.05 -17.41 13.91
C ASP A 70 4.55 -15.95 13.88
N VAL A 71 3.67 -14.97 13.67
CA VAL A 71 4.02 -13.54 13.76
C VAL A 71 4.56 -13.21 15.15
N ALA A 72 3.92 -13.71 16.21
CA ALA A 72 4.37 -13.46 17.58
C ALA A 72 5.75 -14.05 17.87
N TYR A 73 6.00 -15.27 17.39
CA TYR A 73 7.28 -15.95 17.49
C TYR A 73 8.36 -15.19 16.71
N LEU A 74 8.14 -14.91 15.43
CA LEU A 74 9.08 -14.19 14.57
C LEU A 74 9.40 -12.80 15.13
N TYR A 75 8.41 -12.09 15.66
CA TYR A 75 8.63 -10.79 16.29
C TYR A 75 9.45 -10.88 17.58
N SER A 76 9.25 -11.93 18.38
CA SER A 76 10.08 -12.18 19.57
C SER A 76 11.53 -12.49 19.21
N GLU A 77 11.76 -13.30 18.19
CA GLU A 77 13.09 -13.60 17.66
C GLU A 77 13.75 -12.35 17.08
N TYR A 78 12.99 -11.50 16.39
CA TYR A 78 13.47 -10.23 15.87
C TYR A 78 13.92 -9.29 17.00
N LYS A 79 13.14 -9.19 18.09
CA LYS A 79 13.55 -8.43 19.28
C LYS A 79 14.82 -8.99 19.91
N ASN A 80 14.92 -10.31 20.06
CA ASN A 80 16.08 -10.99 20.63
C ASN A 80 17.35 -10.75 19.78
N LEU A 81 17.23 -10.90 18.47
CA LEU A 81 18.32 -10.65 17.53
C LEU A 81 18.74 -9.18 17.55
N SER A 82 17.78 -8.26 17.52
CA SER A 82 18.03 -6.82 17.61
C SER A 82 18.79 -6.46 18.89
N LYS A 83 18.41 -7.05 20.02
CA LYS A 83 19.12 -6.89 21.30
C LYS A 83 20.56 -7.41 21.22
N LYS A 84 20.78 -8.63 20.73
CA LYS A 84 22.12 -9.22 20.54
C LYS A 84 22.99 -8.36 19.63
N LEU A 85 22.41 -7.80 18.56
CA LEU A 85 23.12 -6.93 17.61
C LEU A 85 23.54 -5.61 18.27
N VAL A 86 22.69 -5.00 19.10
CA VAL A 86 23.04 -3.81 19.88
C VAL A 86 24.14 -4.12 20.89
N GLU A 87 24.04 -5.22 21.63
CA GLU A 87 25.06 -5.66 22.60
C GLU A 87 26.41 -5.93 21.92
N ALA A 88 26.41 -6.60 20.76
CA ALA A 88 27.61 -6.87 19.98
C ALA A 88 28.29 -5.58 19.49
N LYS A 89 27.50 -4.61 18.99
CA LYS A 89 28.01 -3.29 18.58
C LYS A 89 28.59 -2.51 19.77
N GLN A 90 27.93 -2.53 20.93
CA GLN A 90 28.44 -1.91 22.15
C GLN A 90 29.75 -2.56 22.60
N ARG A 91 29.84 -3.89 22.56
CA ARG A 91 31.07 -4.62 22.89
C ARG A 91 32.20 -4.26 21.94
N GLN A 92 31.94 -4.24 20.63
CA GLN A 92 32.92 -3.82 19.61
C GLN A 92 33.43 -2.39 19.87
N ASN A 93 32.55 -1.45 20.20
CA ASN A 93 32.94 -0.08 20.53
C ASN A 93 33.80 -0.02 21.81
N SER A 94 33.42 -0.76 22.85
CA SER A 94 34.20 -0.82 24.10
C SER A 94 35.60 -1.41 23.88
N LEU A 95 35.70 -2.42 23.02
CA LEU A 95 36.96 -3.07 22.68
C LEU A 95 37.84 -2.14 21.84
N GLY A 96 37.25 -1.40 20.89
CA GLY A 96 37.95 -0.35 20.15
C GLY A 96 38.54 0.74 21.06
N ASN A 97 37.84 1.11 22.14
CA ASN A 97 38.36 2.06 23.14
C ASN A 97 39.52 1.45 23.95
N LYS A 98 39.38 0.20 24.42
CA LYS A 98 40.44 -0.52 25.13
C LYS A 98 41.71 -0.68 24.28
N ILE A 99 41.56 -0.97 22.98
CA ILE A 99 42.68 -1.04 22.03
C ILE A 99 43.37 0.32 21.93
N LYS A 100 42.61 1.42 21.80
CA LYS A 100 43.18 2.78 21.75
C LYS A 100 43.93 3.14 23.04
N GLU A 101 43.39 2.81 24.20
CA GLU A 101 44.02 3.05 25.51
C GLU A 101 45.30 2.21 25.70
N ALA A 102 45.26 0.93 25.32
CA ALA A 102 46.42 0.04 25.38
C ALA A 102 47.53 0.46 24.40
N ILE A 103 47.19 0.93 23.20
CA ILE A 103 48.17 1.46 22.24
C ILE A 103 48.70 2.83 22.66
N GLY A 104 47.87 3.66 23.31
CA GLY A 104 48.25 4.97 23.83
C GLY A 104 49.21 4.91 25.02
N SER A 105 49.20 3.80 25.78
CA SER A 105 50.06 3.55 26.93
C SER A 105 51.41 2.87 26.58
N LEU A 106 51.64 2.51 25.30
CA LEU A 106 52.92 1.99 24.81
C LEU A 106 53.93 3.12 24.55
N THR A 107 55.16 2.95 25.01
CA THR A 107 56.29 3.87 24.76
C THR A 107 56.62 3.98 23.25
N PRO A 108 57.23 5.10 22.79
CA PRO A 108 57.54 5.32 21.37
C PRO A 108 58.36 4.19 20.71
N ALA A 109 59.27 3.55 21.45
CA ALA A 109 60.12 2.46 20.96
C ALA A 109 59.38 1.14 20.65
N THR A 110 58.16 0.94 21.18
CA THR A 110 57.34 -0.27 20.93
C THR A 110 56.31 -0.07 19.81
N LYS A 111 56.03 1.18 19.39
CA LYS A 111 55.16 1.49 18.24
C LYS A 111 55.78 1.07 16.91
N GLU A 112 57.10 1.20 16.77
CA GLU A 112 57.83 0.86 15.54
C GLU A 112 57.94 -0.67 15.33
N ASN A 113 58.15 -1.42 16.42
CA ASN A 113 58.26 -2.90 16.36
C ASN A 113 56.90 -3.61 16.17
N SER A 114 55.79 -3.02 16.61
CA SER A 114 54.45 -3.61 16.41
C SER A 114 53.90 -3.35 15.01
N GLN A 115 54.27 -2.24 14.37
CA GLN A 115 53.91 -1.94 12.99
C GLN A 115 54.71 -2.73 11.95
N ASN A 116 55.99 -3.04 12.23
CA ASN A 116 56.82 -3.85 11.34
C ASN A 116 56.48 -5.35 11.42
N ARG A 117 56.19 -5.88 12.62
CA ARG A 117 55.86 -7.31 12.81
C ARG A 117 54.50 -7.73 12.23
N ALA A 118 53.55 -6.79 12.12
CA ALA A 118 52.27 -7.03 11.46
C ALA A 118 52.39 -7.16 9.93
N LYS A 119 53.41 -6.53 9.32
CA LYS A 119 53.71 -6.68 7.88
C LYS A 119 54.44 -8.01 7.59
N ASP A 120 55.35 -8.42 8.46
CA ASP A 120 56.12 -9.66 8.29
C ASP A 120 55.26 -10.93 8.51
N GLU A 121 54.25 -10.90 9.41
CA GLU A 121 53.32 -12.03 9.61
C GLU A 121 52.29 -12.17 8.47
N GLU A 122 51.96 -11.08 7.77
CA GLU A 122 51.11 -11.09 6.56
C GLU A 122 51.88 -11.68 5.35
N GLU A 123 53.20 -11.45 5.26
CA GLU A 123 54.07 -12.01 4.21
C GLU A 123 54.39 -13.50 4.43
N LEU A 124 54.48 -13.96 5.69
CA LEU A 124 54.77 -15.36 6.02
C LEU A 124 53.58 -16.32 5.75
N LEU A 125 52.34 -15.83 5.85
CA LEU A 125 51.12 -16.59 5.53
C LEU A 125 50.92 -16.86 4.02
N LEU A 126 51.72 -16.23 3.16
CA LEU A 126 51.68 -16.39 1.70
C LEU A 126 52.80 -17.28 1.11
N SER A 127 53.76 -17.78 1.91
CA SER A 127 54.90 -18.55 1.38
C SER A 127 54.80 -20.06 1.65
N THR A 128 54.80 -20.87 0.57
CA THR A 128 54.58 -22.33 0.60
C THR A 128 55.87 -23.13 0.41
N THR A 129 56.85 -23.05 1.31
CA THR A 129 58.01 -23.99 1.30
C THR A 129 58.50 -24.35 2.71
N PRO A 130 58.99 -25.58 2.98
CA PRO A 130 59.41 -26.00 4.32
C PRO A 130 60.93 -26.07 4.56
N LEU A 131 61.31 -25.94 5.85
CA LEU A 131 62.59 -26.28 6.58
C LEU A 131 63.66 -25.16 6.71
N PRO A 132 64.59 -25.16 7.71
CA PRO A 132 64.98 -26.21 8.69
C PRO A 132 65.13 -25.75 10.18
N SER A 133 65.57 -26.69 11.03
CA SER A 133 65.74 -26.62 12.49
C SER A 133 67.04 -25.95 13.00
N LYS A 134 67.05 -25.58 14.30
CA LYS A 134 68.12 -24.99 15.17
C LYS A 134 68.20 -23.46 15.12
N LYS A 135 68.37 -22.68 16.20
CA LYS A 135 69.15 -22.89 17.45
C LYS A 135 68.62 -21.98 18.59
N SER A 136 68.83 -22.45 19.83
CA SER A 136 68.69 -21.73 21.10
C SER A 136 69.31 -20.32 21.11
N ASN A 137 68.60 -19.34 21.67
CA ASN A 137 69.21 -18.18 22.34
C ASN A 137 68.36 -17.81 23.56
N ASP A 138 68.68 -18.46 24.67
CA ASP A 138 68.46 -17.98 26.03
C ASP A 138 69.32 -16.73 26.23
N SER A 139 68.75 -15.53 26.09
CA SER A 139 69.25 -14.30 26.72
C SER A 139 68.43 -13.09 26.27
N LEU A 140 67.27 -12.87 26.90
CA LEU A 140 66.59 -11.55 26.95
C LEU A 140 65.48 -11.55 28.02
N HIS A 141 65.73 -12.19 29.16
CA HIS A 141 64.71 -12.42 30.20
C HIS A 141 64.64 -11.34 31.30
N GLN A 142 65.32 -10.21 31.18
CA GLN A 142 65.36 -9.18 32.24
C GLN A 142 65.27 -7.76 31.66
N SER A 143 64.04 -7.32 31.31
CA SER A 143 63.56 -5.91 31.33
C SER A 143 62.23 -5.69 30.58
N LEU A 144 61.66 -6.71 29.92
CA LEU A 144 60.47 -6.58 29.06
C LEU A 144 59.12 -7.00 29.69
N GLY A 145 59.09 -7.27 31.00
CA GLY A 145 57.94 -7.90 31.67
C GLY A 145 56.61 -7.14 31.52
N GLY A 146 56.62 -5.80 31.47
CA GLY A 146 55.39 -5.00 31.33
C GLY A 146 54.91 -4.78 29.90
N ASN A 147 55.80 -4.86 28.90
CA ASN A 147 55.49 -4.54 27.49
C ASN A 147 54.97 -5.76 26.71
N LEU A 148 55.41 -6.97 27.09
CA LEU A 148 55.01 -8.21 26.42
C LEU A 148 53.56 -8.61 26.75
N GLU A 149 53.15 -8.39 28.00
CA GLU A 149 51.78 -8.68 28.46
C GLU A 149 50.75 -7.72 27.85
N LEU A 150 51.10 -6.44 27.71
CA LEU A 150 50.24 -5.45 27.06
C LEU A 150 50.09 -5.73 25.56
N ALA A 151 51.18 -6.13 24.88
CA ALA A 151 51.15 -6.54 23.47
C ALA A 151 50.31 -7.81 23.24
N ALA A 152 50.39 -8.80 24.15
CA ALA A 152 49.53 -9.97 24.11
C ALA A 152 48.04 -9.60 24.26
N LYS A 153 47.71 -8.72 25.22
CA LYS A 153 46.33 -8.21 25.40
C LYS A 153 45.80 -7.46 24.17
N VAL A 154 46.65 -6.66 23.52
CA VAL A 154 46.28 -5.97 22.27
C VAL A 154 46.00 -6.97 21.13
N LYS A 155 46.82 -8.02 21.00
CA LYS A 155 46.60 -9.10 20.03
C LYS A 155 45.28 -9.84 20.30
N ASP A 156 44.99 -10.15 21.56
CA ASP A 156 43.73 -10.78 21.98
C ASP A 156 42.52 -9.87 21.67
N TYR A 157 42.62 -8.56 21.95
CA TYR A 157 41.57 -7.60 21.60
C TYR A 157 41.36 -7.47 20.09
N HIS A 158 42.41 -7.52 19.27
CA HIS A 158 42.25 -7.53 17.81
C HIS A 158 41.57 -8.81 17.31
N SER A 159 41.91 -9.96 17.87
CA SER A 159 41.25 -11.25 17.56
C SER A 159 39.77 -11.22 17.95
N GLU A 160 39.43 -10.75 19.16
CA GLU A 160 38.05 -10.59 19.61
C GLU A 160 37.27 -9.55 18.77
N ALA A 161 37.92 -8.47 18.32
CA ALA A 161 37.29 -7.48 17.45
C ALA A 161 36.95 -8.04 16.07
N ALA A 162 37.80 -8.93 15.53
CA ALA A 162 37.56 -9.61 14.26
C ALA A 162 36.36 -10.56 14.36
N THR A 163 36.30 -11.40 15.41
CA THR A 163 35.17 -12.31 15.62
C THR A 163 33.85 -11.55 15.86
N LEU A 164 33.90 -10.42 16.59
CA LEU A 164 32.72 -9.55 16.77
C LEU A 164 32.26 -8.90 15.46
N LYS A 165 33.19 -8.51 14.58
CA LYS A 165 32.85 -7.95 13.27
C LYS A 165 32.09 -8.96 12.43
N ASP A 166 32.55 -10.22 12.41
CA ASP A 166 31.88 -11.30 11.70
C ASP A 166 30.51 -11.62 12.31
N ALA A 167 30.42 -11.66 13.64
CA ALA A 167 29.15 -11.86 14.35
C ALA A 167 28.14 -10.74 14.05
N ILE A 168 28.56 -9.47 14.04
CA ILE A 168 27.69 -8.33 13.70
C ILE A 168 27.22 -8.42 12.23
N SER A 169 28.11 -8.79 11.32
CA SER A 169 27.79 -8.99 9.91
C SER A 169 26.71 -10.07 9.74
N ASN A 170 26.88 -11.22 10.39
CA ASN A 170 25.92 -12.32 10.32
C ASN A 170 24.58 -11.95 10.99
N LEU A 171 24.60 -11.41 12.20
CA LEU A 171 23.38 -10.94 12.89
C LEU A 171 22.63 -9.89 12.06
N SER A 172 23.34 -9.00 11.36
CA SER A 172 22.69 -8.02 10.49
C SER A 172 21.99 -8.66 9.30
N LYS A 173 22.59 -9.68 8.66
CA LYS A 173 21.98 -10.42 7.55
C LYS A 173 20.76 -11.22 8.01
N ASP A 174 20.90 -11.89 9.14
CA ASP A 174 19.80 -12.64 9.77
C ASP A 174 18.66 -11.70 10.15
N GLY A 175 18.97 -10.51 10.67
CA GLY A 175 17.98 -9.47 10.99
C GLY A 175 17.18 -9.01 9.78
N VAL A 176 17.83 -8.74 8.65
CA VAL A 176 17.14 -8.36 7.39
C VAL A 176 16.24 -9.49 6.89
N THR A 177 16.72 -10.73 6.94
CA THR A 177 15.95 -11.91 6.50
C THR A 177 14.73 -12.15 7.38
N LEU A 178 14.90 -12.02 8.69
CA LEU A 178 13.83 -12.21 9.67
C LEU A 178 12.78 -11.10 9.58
N GLU A 179 13.21 -9.85 9.43
CA GLU A 179 12.33 -8.70 9.22
C GLU A 179 11.51 -8.85 7.92
N GLN A 180 12.13 -9.34 6.84
CA GLN A 180 11.41 -9.60 5.58
C GLN A 180 10.35 -10.67 5.76
N ARG A 181 10.67 -11.82 6.37
CA ARG A 181 9.69 -12.87 6.66
C ARG A 181 8.54 -12.39 7.54
N LEU A 182 8.86 -11.59 8.56
CA LEU A 182 7.87 -11.00 9.45
C LEU A 182 6.92 -10.08 8.68
N LEU A 183 7.45 -9.23 7.80
CA LEU A 183 6.68 -8.33 6.95
C LEU A 183 5.81 -9.11 5.95
N ASP A 184 6.36 -10.12 5.29
CA ASP A 184 5.65 -10.93 4.28
C ASP A 184 4.43 -11.65 4.89
N LEU A 185 4.55 -12.14 6.12
CA LEU A 185 3.44 -12.77 6.83
C LEU A 185 2.44 -11.72 7.33
N ALA A 186 2.93 -10.64 7.95
CA ALA A 186 2.06 -9.66 8.59
C ALA A 186 1.29 -8.78 7.59
N THR A 187 1.81 -8.56 6.37
CA THR A 187 1.09 -7.84 5.30
C THR A 187 -0.10 -8.62 4.73
N GLN A 188 -0.15 -9.94 4.94
CA GLN A 188 -1.30 -10.77 4.55
C GLN A 188 -2.41 -10.77 5.60
N LEU A 189 -2.14 -10.27 6.81
CA LEU A 189 -3.15 -10.18 7.85
C LEU A 189 -4.19 -9.10 7.48
N PRO A 190 -5.49 -9.41 7.60
CA PRO A 190 -6.52 -8.42 7.40
C PRO A 190 -6.49 -7.37 8.53
N ASN A 191 -7.03 -6.21 8.22
CA ASN A 191 -7.28 -5.17 9.21
C ASN A 191 -8.27 -5.67 10.28
N GLU A 192 -8.35 -4.91 11.37
CA GLU A 192 -9.35 -5.19 12.40
C GLU A 192 -10.77 -5.02 11.86
N ILE A 193 -11.75 -5.42 12.65
CA ILE A 193 -13.15 -5.21 12.32
C ILE A 193 -13.78 -4.38 13.42
N HIS A 194 -14.64 -3.43 13.05
CA HIS A 194 -15.38 -2.67 14.01
C HIS A 194 -16.29 -3.58 14.85
N PRO A 195 -16.38 -3.38 16.17
CA PRO A 195 -17.16 -4.26 17.05
C PRO A 195 -18.65 -4.36 16.70
N SER A 196 -19.21 -3.40 15.96
CA SER A 196 -20.61 -3.44 15.53
C SER A 196 -20.87 -4.35 14.33
N VAL A 197 -19.83 -4.87 13.67
CA VAL A 197 -20.02 -5.71 12.48
C VAL A 197 -20.52 -7.08 12.90
N PRO A 198 -21.68 -7.54 12.39
CA PRO A 198 -22.21 -8.86 12.70
C PRO A 198 -21.46 -9.95 11.93
N ILE A 199 -21.34 -11.11 12.59
CA ILE A 199 -20.67 -12.28 12.03
C ILE A 199 -21.63 -13.01 11.09
N GLY A 200 -21.22 -13.26 9.85
CA GLY A 200 -21.98 -14.06 8.90
C GLY A 200 -21.59 -13.86 7.44
N ALA A 201 -22.37 -14.48 6.55
CA ALA A 201 -22.23 -14.42 5.10
C ALA A 201 -23.07 -13.29 4.48
N TYR A 202 -22.84 -12.97 3.19
CA TYR A 202 -23.57 -11.92 2.48
C TYR A 202 -25.09 -12.07 2.55
N GLU A 203 -25.61 -13.29 2.44
CA GLU A 203 -27.04 -13.58 2.46
C GLU A 203 -27.71 -13.19 3.79
N GLN A 204 -26.91 -12.99 4.83
CA GLN A 204 -27.35 -12.58 6.16
C GLN A 204 -27.28 -11.06 6.35
N SER A 205 -26.78 -10.30 5.36
CA SER A 205 -26.59 -8.84 5.44
C SER A 205 -27.87 -8.11 5.80
N GLU A 206 -27.76 -7.17 6.75
CA GLU A 206 -28.90 -6.43 7.27
C GLU A 206 -29.26 -5.28 6.36
N ILE A 207 -30.55 -5.20 6.01
CA ILE A 207 -31.12 -4.06 5.30
C ILE A 207 -31.38 -2.96 6.33
N VAL A 208 -30.54 -1.93 6.33
CA VAL A 208 -30.65 -0.83 7.31
C VAL A 208 -31.78 0.14 6.95
N SER A 209 -32.02 0.37 5.65
CA SER A 209 -33.15 1.16 5.19
C SER A 209 -33.55 0.82 3.74
N LEU A 210 -34.81 1.13 3.43
CA LEU A 210 -35.42 1.02 2.11
C LEU A 210 -36.03 2.37 1.72
N SER A 211 -35.77 2.84 0.51
CA SER A 211 -36.44 4.02 -0.04
C SER A 211 -37.23 3.65 -1.29
N SER A 212 -38.51 4.00 -1.29
CA SER A 212 -39.38 3.91 -2.46
C SER A 212 -39.08 5.07 -3.42
N GLY A 213 -38.40 4.79 -4.53
CA GLY A 213 -38.09 5.76 -5.59
C GLY A 213 -39.27 6.07 -6.52
N CYS A 214 -38.99 6.45 -7.77
CA CYS A 214 -39.96 7.04 -8.70
C CYS A 214 -41.14 6.14 -9.05
N THR A 215 -42.34 6.73 -8.97
CA THR A 215 -43.60 6.20 -9.49
C THR A 215 -43.72 6.49 -10.99
N LEU A 216 -42.91 5.82 -11.84
CA LEU A 216 -43.01 5.94 -13.31
C LEU A 216 -44.17 5.12 -13.91
N SER A 217 -45.13 4.72 -13.08
CA SER A 217 -46.33 3.98 -13.45
C SER A 217 -47.54 4.84 -13.08
N ALA A 218 -48.53 4.91 -13.97
CA ALA A 218 -49.82 5.59 -13.71
C ALA A 218 -50.55 4.99 -12.49
N ASP A 219 -50.19 3.77 -12.10
CA ASP A 219 -50.57 3.15 -10.84
C ASP A 219 -49.39 3.19 -9.84
N PRO A 220 -49.59 3.69 -8.62
CA PRO A 220 -48.54 3.68 -7.61
C PRO A 220 -48.16 2.25 -7.27
N LEU A 221 -46.98 1.81 -7.71
CA LEU A 221 -46.40 0.56 -7.27
C LEU A 221 -46.07 0.71 -5.77
N PRO A 222 -46.69 -0.06 -4.86
CA PRO A 222 -46.33 -0.04 -3.45
C PRO A 222 -44.95 -0.69 -3.30
N PHE A 223 -43.90 0.12 -3.39
CA PHE A 223 -42.49 -0.31 -3.38
C PHE A 223 -41.95 -0.41 -1.95
N ASN A 224 -42.73 -1.05 -1.06
CA ASN A 224 -42.35 -1.28 0.35
C ASN A 224 -41.76 -2.68 0.60
N SER A 225 -41.57 -3.48 -0.45
CA SER A 225 -40.85 -4.75 -0.39
C SER A 225 -40.00 -4.89 -1.64
N PHE A 226 -38.81 -5.47 -1.51
CA PHE A 226 -38.02 -5.95 -2.66
C PHE A 226 -38.68 -7.21 -3.29
N GLU A 227 -39.98 -7.42 -3.07
CA GLU A 227 -40.76 -8.37 -3.84
C GLU A 227 -40.81 -7.85 -5.26
N LEU A 228 -40.40 -8.70 -6.21
CA LEU A 228 -40.61 -8.46 -7.63
C LEU A 228 -42.06 -7.96 -7.80
N PRO A 229 -42.31 -6.91 -8.62
CA PRO A 229 -43.66 -6.50 -8.93
C PRO A 229 -44.49 -7.75 -9.26
N SER A 230 -45.76 -7.80 -8.84
CA SER A 230 -46.63 -8.97 -9.05
C SER A 230 -46.76 -9.37 -10.52
N ARG A 231 -46.35 -8.46 -11.42
CA ARG A 231 -46.13 -8.71 -12.83
C ARG A 231 -44.66 -9.09 -13.07
N PRO A 232 -44.37 -10.20 -13.76
CA PRO A 232 -43.00 -10.58 -14.10
C PRO A 232 -42.31 -9.43 -14.86
N PRO A 233 -41.01 -9.17 -14.60
CA PRO A 233 -40.26 -8.16 -15.34
C PRO A 233 -40.36 -8.48 -16.83
N ASP A 234 -40.66 -7.46 -17.64
CA ASP A 234 -40.72 -7.63 -19.09
C ASP A 234 -39.32 -7.96 -19.59
N PRO A 235 -39.06 -9.19 -20.07
CA PRO A 235 -37.72 -9.58 -20.52
C PRO A 235 -37.28 -8.78 -21.75
N ASN A 236 -38.16 -7.99 -22.38
CA ASN A 236 -37.82 -7.08 -23.46
C ASN A 236 -37.38 -5.68 -23.00
N ARG A 237 -37.49 -5.36 -21.71
CA ARG A 237 -37.20 -4.03 -21.17
C ARG A 237 -35.99 -4.01 -20.24
N ASP A 238 -35.11 -4.99 -20.37
CA ASP A 238 -33.83 -4.94 -19.67
C ASP A 238 -32.93 -3.82 -20.23
N HIS A 239 -31.93 -3.38 -19.44
CA HIS A 239 -31.06 -2.25 -19.81
C HIS A 239 -30.33 -2.48 -21.13
N LEU A 240 -29.92 -3.72 -21.41
CA LEU A 240 -29.20 -4.05 -22.63
C LEU A 240 -30.08 -3.86 -23.86
N LYS A 241 -31.30 -4.40 -23.83
CA LYS A 241 -32.27 -4.29 -24.93
C LYS A 241 -32.67 -2.83 -25.14
N VAL A 242 -33.03 -2.12 -24.08
CA VAL A 242 -33.41 -0.70 -24.16
C VAL A 242 -32.28 0.13 -24.76
N MET A 243 -31.04 -0.02 -24.27
CA MET A 243 -29.92 0.75 -24.80
C MET A 243 -29.54 0.35 -26.23
N THR A 244 -29.73 -0.92 -26.61
CA THR A 244 -29.46 -1.39 -27.98
C THR A 244 -30.51 -0.86 -28.96
N GLU A 245 -31.80 -0.93 -28.62
CA GLU A 245 -32.90 -0.41 -29.45
C GLU A 245 -32.81 1.10 -29.64
N LEU A 246 -32.36 1.83 -28.62
CA LEU A 246 -32.12 3.27 -28.70
C LEU A 246 -30.83 3.63 -29.46
N GLY A 247 -29.99 2.65 -29.81
CA GLY A 247 -28.70 2.85 -30.45
C GLY A 247 -27.67 3.55 -29.55
N TRP A 248 -27.76 3.37 -28.23
CA TRP A 248 -26.92 4.03 -27.22
C TRP A 248 -25.72 3.19 -26.78
N LEU A 249 -25.62 1.95 -27.25
CA LEU A 249 -24.66 0.96 -26.80
C LEU A 249 -24.22 0.06 -27.97
N SER A 250 -22.92 -0.12 -28.14
CA SER A 250 -22.33 -1.02 -29.14
C SER A 250 -21.25 -1.91 -28.54
N PHE A 251 -21.54 -3.19 -28.38
CA PHE A 251 -20.54 -4.21 -28.01
C PHE A 251 -19.78 -4.75 -29.22
N SER A 252 -20.37 -4.69 -30.41
CA SER A 252 -19.73 -5.19 -31.64
C SER A 252 -18.52 -4.35 -32.03
N ASP A 253 -18.56 -3.03 -31.78
CA ASP A 253 -17.41 -2.16 -31.99
C ASP A 253 -16.33 -2.42 -30.94
N GLY A 254 -16.70 -2.59 -29.67
CA GLY A 254 -15.81 -3.04 -28.60
C GLY A 254 -15.09 -4.34 -28.91
N GLN A 255 -15.83 -5.33 -29.42
CA GLN A 255 -15.28 -6.63 -29.79
C GLN A 255 -14.26 -6.54 -30.94
N LYS A 256 -14.43 -5.59 -31.87
CA LYS A 256 -13.49 -5.36 -32.97
C LYS A 256 -12.23 -4.63 -32.51
N THR A 257 -12.33 -3.72 -31.55
CA THR A 257 -11.21 -2.86 -31.15
C THR A 257 -10.38 -3.43 -30.01
N THR A 258 -11.03 -3.98 -28.98
CA THR A 258 -10.38 -4.25 -27.69
C THR A 258 -10.69 -5.66 -27.19
N GLY A 259 -11.89 -6.18 -27.47
CA GLY A 259 -12.34 -7.50 -27.03
C GLY A 259 -13.70 -7.47 -26.33
N PRO A 260 -14.12 -8.59 -25.75
CA PRO A 260 -15.40 -8.69 -25.05
C PRO A 260 -15.45 -7.76 -23.83
N SER A 261 -16.66 -7.35 -23.43
CA SER A 261 -16.90 -6.55 -22.22
C SER A 261 -16.24 -5.16 -22.18
N PHE A 262 -15.92 -4.59 -23.35
CA PHE A 262 -15.55 -3.18 -23.55
C PHE A 262 -16.62 -2.46 -24.39
N PRO A 263 -17.73 -2.00 -23.80
CA PRO A 263 -18.81 -1.37 -24.57
C PRO A 263 -18.45 0.02 -25.09
N PHE A 264 -18.97 0.36 -26.27
CA PHE A 264 -19.03 1.75 -26.74
C PHE A 264 -20.36 2.36 -26.32
N LEU A 265 -20.33 3.50 -25.62
CA LEU A 265 -21.52 4.33 -25.41
C LEU A 265 -21.68 5.32 -26.57
N VAL A 266 -22.88 5.41 -27.13
CA VAL A 266 -23.16 6.16 -28.36
C VAL A 266 -24.26 7.19 -28.12
N GLY A 267 -24.11 8.38 -28.69
CA GLY A 267 -25.11 9.45 -28.64
C GLY A 267 -25.57 9.77 -27.22
N ASN A 268 -26.87 9.60 -26.96
CA ASN A 268 -27.45 9.89 -25.65
C ASN A 268 -26.96 8.93 -24.54
N GLY A 269 -26.48 7.73 -24.86
CA GLY A 269 -25.81 6.85 -23.89
C GLY A 269 -24.53 7.47 -23.35
N ALA A 270 -23.73 8.08 -24.23
CA ALA A 270 -22.54 8.82 -23.84
C ALA A 270 -22.89 10.10 -23.07
N PHE A 271 -23.91 10.86 -23.50
CA PHE A 271 -24.40 12.01 -22.73
C PHE A 271 -24.88 11.63 -21.34
N LEU A 272 -25.54 10.48 -21.18
CA LEU A 272 -26.00 10.00 -19.88
C LEU A 272 -24.82 9.75 -18.92
N GLU A 273 -23.74 9.11 -19.39
CA GLU A 273 -22.54 8.93 -18.57
C GLU A 273 -21.92 10.28 -18.14
N LEU A 274 -21.79 11.22 -19.08
CA LEU A 274 -21.28 12.57 -18.79
C LEU A 274 -22.18 13.34 -17.81
N ALA A 275 -23.49 13.24 -17.97
CA ALA A 275 -24.46 13.89 -17.10
C ALA A 275 -24.40 13.33 -15.68
N LEU A 276 -24.37 12.00 -15.52
CA LEU A 276 -24.32 11.33 -14.22
C LEU A 276 -23.02 11.62 -13.47
N THR A 277 -21.88 11.57 -14.16
CA THR A 277 -20.57 11.90 -13.57
C THR A 277 -20.50 13.36 -13.12
N GLN A 278 -20.89 14.30 -13.99
CA GLN A 278 -20.93 15.72 -13.64
C GLN A 278 -21.91 15.99 -12.49
N TYR A 279 -23.06 15.31 -12.47
CA TYR A 279 -24.06 15.43 -11.42
C TYR A 279 -23.50 15.04 -10.05
N ALA A 280 -22.92 13.84 -9.95
CA ALA A 280 -22.34 13.32 -8.72
C ALA A 280 -21.19 14.21 -8.19
N ILE A 281 -20.28 14.63 -9.07
CA ILE A 281 -19.19 15.56 -8.71
C ILE A 281 -19.76 16.88 -8.19
N SER A 282 -20.78 17.42 -8.86
CA SER A 282 -21.38 18.71 -8.48
C SER A 282 -22.05 18.65 -7.11
N LEU A 283 -22.66 17.51 -6.74
CA LEU A 283 -23.20 17.30 -5.40
C LEU A 283 -22.08 17.21 -4.36
N ALA A 284 -21.05 16.41 -4.61
CA ALA A 284 -19.91 16.27 -3.69
C ALA A 284 -19.21 17.62 -3.43
N VAL A 285 -18.91 18.38 -4.49
CA VAL A 285 -18.28 19.71 -4.37
C VAL A 285 -19.17 20.69 -3.60
N ARG A 286 -20.49 20.67 -3.83
CA ARG A 286 -21.45 21.48 -3.05
C ARG A 286 -21.46 21.09 -1.56
N SER A 287 -21.20 19.83 -1.25
CA SER A 287 -21.08 19.29 0.10
C SER A 287 -19.68 19.50 0.73
N GLY A 288 -18.82 20.28 0.08
CA GLY A 288 -17.50 20.68 0.60
C GLY A 288 -16.34 19.74 0.25
N TRP A 289 -16.55 18.76 -0.62
CA TRP A 289 -15.47 17.88 -1.11
C TRP A 289 -14.61 18.60 -2.15
N ASN A 290 -13.31 18.38 -2.11
CA ASN A 290 -12.38 18.96 -3.07
C ASN A 290 -12.26 18.06 -4.30
N LEU A 291 -12.52 18.60 -5.49
CA LEU A 291 -12.35 17.87 -6.74
C LEU A 291 -10.86 17.71 -7.06
N THR A 292 -10.38 16.46 -7.08
CA THR A 292 -9.00 16.11 -7.40
C THR A 292 -9.01 15.04 -8.48
N LEU A 293 -8.37 15.30 -9.62
CA LEU A 293 -8.21 14.30 -10.69
C LEU A 293 -6.83 13.66 -10.58
N GLY A 294 -6.79 12.34 -10.46
CA GLY A 294 -5.56 11.54 -10.41
C GLY A 294 -5.25 10.87 -11.76
N PRO A 295 -4.02 10.37 -11.94
CA PRO A 295 -3.68 9.53 -13.10
C PRO A 295 -4.35 8.15 -12.98
N ASP A 296 -4.79 7.59 -14.12
CA ASP A 296 -5.33 6.23 -14.19
C ASP A 296 -4.23 5.15 -14.31
N ILE A 297 -2.98 5.54 -14.60
CA ILE A 297 -1.80 4.66 -14.59
C ILE A 297 -1.01 4.94 -13.32
N VAL A 298 -0.78 3.90 -12.53
CA VAL A 298 -0.09 3.97 -11.24
C VAL A 298 1.04 2.95 -11.19
N ARG A 299 1.93 3.09 -10.20
CA ARG A 299 2.93 2.06 -9.94
C ARG A 299 2.26 0.83 -9.36
N THR A 300 2.64 -0.35 -9.82
CA THR A 300 2.08 -1.62 -9.33
C THR A 300 2.19 -1.74 -7.81
N GLU A 301 3.35 -1.38 -7.26
CA GLU A 301 3.61 -1.38 -5.82
C GLU A 301 2.65 -0.50 -5.00
N LEU A 302 2.06 0.56 -5.60
CA LEU A 302 1.05 1.38 -4.93
C LEU A 302 -0.31 0.70 -4.91
N SER A 303 -0.67 0.03 -6.02
CA SER A 303 -1.91 -0.75 -6.11
C SER A 303 -1.90 -1.88 -5.07
N ASP A 304 -0.79 -2.62 -4.98
CA ASP A 304 -0.64 -3.75 -4.04
C ASP A 304 -0.78 -3.27 -2.58
N ARG A 305 -0.27 -2.07 -2.27
CA ARG A 305 -0.31 -1.48 -0.92
C ARG A 305 -1.65 -0.89 -0.52
N CYS A 306 -2.55 -0.65 -1.46
CA CYS A 306 -3.93 -0.28 -1.14
C CYS A 306 -4.76 -1.49 -0.65
N GLY A 307 -4.15 -2.67 -0.57
CA GLY A 307 -4.74 -3.87 0.04
C GLY A 307 -5.72 -4.60 -0.87
N PHE A 308 -5.67 -4.35 -2.17
CA PHE A 308 -6.41 -5.14 -3.14
C PHE A 308 -5.74 -6.51 -3.31
N SER A 309 -6.30 -7.51 -2.62
CA SER A 309 -5.87 -8.92 -2.71
C SER A 309 -7.04 -9.77 -3.20
N PRO A 310 -7.03 -10.27 -4.46
CA PRO A 310 -8.05 -11.19 -4.95
C PRO A 310 -8.14 -12.43 -4.05
N ARG A 311 -9.36 -12.83 -3.68
CA ARG A 311 -9.60 -13.96 -2.77
C ARG A 311 -9.25 -15.33 -3.37
N ASP A 312 -9.05 -15.41 -4.68
CA ASP A 312 -8.85 -16.67 -5.43
C ASP A 312 -7.38 -17.15 -5.45
N GLY A 313 -6.59 -16.84 -4.41
CA GLY A 313 -5.22 -17.39 -4.28
C GLY A 313 -4.24 -17.00 -5.40
N GLY A 314 -4.54 -15.95 -6.17
CA GLY A 314 -3.70 -15.47 -7.28
C GLY A 314 -4.01 -16.07 -8.65
N GLU A 315 -5.03 -16.93 -8.79
CA GLU A 315 -5.39 -17.52 -10.10
C GLU A 315 -6.08 -16.52 -11.05
N SER A 316 -6.79 -15.53 -10.50
CA SER A 316 -7.51 -14.49 -11.25
C SER A 316 -6.88 -13.11 -11.03
N ASN A 317 -5.98 -12.72 -11.94
CA ASN A 317 -5.43 -11.37 -11.89
C ASN A 317 -6.48 -10.36 -12.35
N HIS A 318 -6.92 -9.48 -11.45
CA HIS A 318 -7.90 -8.42 -11.75
C HIS A 318 -7.25 -7.13 -12.23
N THR A 319 -5.91 -7.09 -12.31
CA THR A 319 -5.12 -5.91 -12.67
C THR A 319 -4.61 -5.99 -14.10
N TYR A 320 -4.73 -4.90 -14.85
CA TYR A 320 -4.06 -4.75 -16.14
C TYR A 320 -2.67 -4.12 -15.95
N PHE A 321 -1.63 -4.77 -16.44
CA PHE A 321 -0.24 -4.27 -16.36
C PHE A 321 0.14 -3.51 -17.63
N VAL A 322 0.92 -2.45 -17.44
CA VAL A 322 1.46 -1.65 -18.54
C VAL A 322 2.89 -2.08 -18.79
N SER A 323 3.14 -2.71 -19.95
CA SER A 323 4.49 -3.04 -20.39
C SER A 323 5.16 -1.82 -21.02
N THR A 324 6.34 -1.46 -20.54
CA THR A 324 7.17 -0.37 -21.07
C THR A 324 8.25 -0.86 -22.04
N HIS A 325 8.42 -2.17 -22.19
CA HIS A 325 9.40 -2.75 -23.12
C HIS A 325 8.74 -3.06 -24.46
N LYS A 326 9.34 -2.61 -25.57
CA LYS A 326 9.11 -3.24 -26.86
C LYS A 326 9.71 -4.64 -26.75
N THR A 327 8.88 -5.67 -26.71
CA THR A 327 9.34 -7.05 -26.90
C THR A 327 9.93 -7.13 -28.31
N ASN A 328 11.24 -6.95 -28.45
CA ASN A 328 11.93 -7.41 -29.63
C ASN A 328 11.80 -8.95 -29.59
N GLN A 329 10.86 -9.47 -30.38
CA GLN A 329 10.72 -10.89 -30.63
C GLN A 329 12.00 -11.38 -31.30
N THR A 330 12.91 -11.91 -30.51
CA THR A 330 13.74 -13.04 -30.88
C THR A 330 13.84 -13.92 -29.65
N ASP A 331 13.14 -15.05 -29.69
CA ASP A 331 13.36 -16.17 -28.79
C ASP A 331 14.84 -16.55 -28.85
N SER A 332 15.59 -16.26 -27.79
CA SER A 332 16.81 -16.99 -27.45
C SER A 332 17.12 -16.77 -25.97
N GLU A 333 16.99 -17.86 -25.23
CA GLU A 333 17.82 -18.28 -24.09
C GLU A 333 17.86 -17.41 -22.82
N GLU A 334 17.68 -18.12 -21.72
CA GLU A 334 17.80 -17.72 -20.32
C GLU A 334 19.18 -17.08 -20.06
N GLY A 335 19.31 -15.78 -20.29
CA GLY A 335 20.54 -15.05 -20.03
C GLY A 335 20.26 -13.56 -19.86
N ASP A 336 20.26 -13.11 -18.61
CA ASP A 336 20.45 -11.72 -18.18
C ASP A 336 19.34 -10.70 -18.50
N ARG A 337 18.09 -10.99 -18.07
CA ARG A 337 17.00 -9.98 -17.97
C ARG A 337 17.03 -9.18 -16.66
N SER A 338 18.06 -9.37 -15.82
CA SER A 338 18.06 -9.02 -14.40
C SER A 338 18.44 -7.56 -14.09
N LEU A 339 19.21 -6.89 -14.95
CA LEU A 339 19.81 -5.59 -14.60
C LEU A 339 19.01 -4.37 -15.06
N GLU A 340 18.32 -4.41 -16.20
CA GLU A 340 17.50 -3.27 -16.68
C GLU A 340 16.11 -3.19 -16.00
N HIS A 341 15.54 -4.33 -15.58
CA HIS A 341 14.26 -4.41 -14.86
C HIS A 341 14.25 -3.69 -13.50
N LEU A 342 15.42 -3.33 -12.97
CA LEU A 342 15.55 -2.63 -11.68
C LEU A 342 15.41 -1.10 -11.81
N SER A 343 15.42 -0.55 -13.03
CA SER A 343 15.46 0.91 -13.22
C SER A 343 14.12 1.55 -13.58
N THR A 344 13.23 0.83 -14.27
CA THR A 344 11.90 1.32 -14.64
C THR A 344 10.84 0.77 -13.69
N PRO A 345 10.01 1.63 -13.06
CA PRO A 345 8.97 1.15 -12.17
C PRO A 345 7.92 0.34 -12.96
N ASN A 346 7.48 -0.78 -12.40
CA ASN A 346 6.33 -1.52 -12.93
C ASN A 346 5.06 -0.66 -12.80
N LEU A 347 4.29 -0.57 -13.87
CA LEU A 347 3.07 0.23 -13.94
C LEU A 347 1.85 -0.67 -14.18
N CYS A 348 0.70 -0.25 -13.66
CA CYS A 348 -0.60 -0.87 -13.89
C CYS A 348 -1.70 0.18 -14.08
N LEU A 349 -2.83 -0.25 -14.64
CA LEU A 349 -4.05 0.54 -14.69
C LEU A 349 -4.79 0.43 -13.34
N ALA A 350 -5.21 1.56 -12.79
CA ALA A 350 -5.88 1.61 -11.51
C ALA A 350 -7.30 1.00 -11.60
N ALA A 351 -7.64 0.14 -10.63
CA ALA A 351 -8.98 -0.45 -10.50
C ALA A 351 -10.03 0.51 -9.89
N THR A 352 -9.58 1.66 -9.39
CA THR A 352 -10.37 2.73 -8.79
C THR A 352 -9.52 4.00 -8.66
N ALA A 353 -10.15 5.18 -8.65
CA ALA A 353 -9.49 6.45 -8.36
C ALA A 353 -8.94 6.54 -6.92
N GLU A 354 -9.38 5.67 -6.01
CA GLU A 354 -8.83 5.57 -4.65
C GLU A 354 -7.30 5.38 -4.66
N ILE A 355 -6.78 4.48 -5.50
CA ILE A 355 -5.35 4.11 -5.54
C ILE A 355 -4.45 5.34 -5.79
N PRO A 356 -4.63 6.12 -6.89
CA PRO A 356 -3.82 7.31 -7.11
C PRO A 356 -4.08 8.41 -6.07
N LEU A 357 -5.30 8.51 -5.51
CA LEU A 357 -5.60 9.47 -4.45
C LEU A 357 -4.83 9.15 -3.16
N VAL A 358 -4.88 7.90 -2.68
CA VAL A 358 -4.11 7.44 -1.52
C VAL A 358 -2.61 7.56 -1.78
N GLY A 359 -2.17 7.14 -2.97
CA GLY A 359 -0.78 7.26 -3.41
C GLY A 359 -0.26 8.71 -3.41
N SER A 360 -1.12 9.71 -3.59
CA SER A 360 -0.71 11.13 -3.54
C SER A 360 -0.28 11.62 -2.15
N PHE A 361 -0.66 10.90 -1.08
CA PHE A 361 -0.26 11.20 0.31
C PHE A 361 0.88 10.33 0.81
N HIS A 362 1.35 9.42 -0.03
CA HIS A 362 2.43 8.51 0.30
C HIS A 362 3.70 9.28 0.73
N SER A 363 4.38 8.79 1.79
CA SER A 363 5.59 9.39 2.36
C SER A 363 5.47 10.88 2.75
N SER A 364 4.26 11.35 3.04
CA SER A 364 3.99 12.73 3.45
C SER A 364 3.47 12.78 4.88
N THR A 365 3.95 13.74 5.67
CA THR A 365 3.34 14.10 6.97
C THR A 365 2.36 15.25 6.75
N LEU A 366 1.11 15.09 7.20
CA LEU A 366 0.12 16.16 7.18
C LEU A 366 0.41 17.17 8.31
N PRO A 367 0.14 18.48 8.12
CA PRO A 367 -0.57 19.09 6.99
C PRO A 367 0.31 19.33 5.76
N ASN A 368 -0.07 18.75 4.61
CA ASN A 368 0.62 18.93 3.34
C ASN A 368 0.30 20.32 2.73
N LYS A 369 1.31 21.02 2.20
CA LYS A 369 1.17 22.34 1.55
C LYS A 369 0.39 22.30 0.23
N THR A 370 0.06 21.11 -0.29
CA THR A 370 -0.61 20.93 -1.59
C THR A 370 -2.00 21.57 -1.68
N TYR A 371 -2.72 21.69 -0.56
CA TYR A 371 -4.09 22.26 -0.55
C TYR A 371 -4.20 23.44 0.43
N PRO A 372 -3.60 24.61 0.12
CA PRO A 372 -3.49 25.74 1.05
C PRO A 372 -4.84 26.40 1.39
N THR A 373 -5.88 26.16 0.58
CA THR A 373 -7.21 26.78 0.72
C THR A 373 -8.29 25.85 1.25
N PHE A 374 -7.97 24.59 1.54
CA PHE A 374 -8.94 23.59 2.00
C PHE A 374 -8.61 23.14 3.43
N PRO A 375 -9.61 22.71 4.22
CA PRO A 375 -9.35 22.15 5.54
C PRO A 375 -8.39 20.97 5.40
N LEU A 376 -7.26 21.05 6.11
CA LEU A 376 -6.22 20.02 6.13
C LEU A 376 -6.63 18.81 6.99
N ASN A 377 -7.75 18.90 7.71
CA ASN A 377 -8.34 17.84 8.51
C ASN A 377 -9.85 18.11 8.76
N PRO A 378 -10.76 17.18 8.43
CA PRO A 378 -10.51 16.02 7.57
C PRO A 378 -10.23 16.49 6.13
N ILE A 379 -9.30 15.81 5.45
CA ILE A 379 -9.12 15.97 4.01
C ILE A 379 -10.26 15.20 3.34
N GLN A 380 -10.99 15.85 2.44
CA GLN A 380 -12.12 15.26 1.74
C GLN A 380 -11.95 15.48 0.24
N LEU A 381 -11.70 14.40 -0.51
CA LEU A 381 -11.45 14.43 -1.95
C LEU A 381 -12.55 13.69 -2.71
N VAL A 382 -13.02 14.30 -3.80
CA VAL A 382 -13.85 13.63 -4.80
C VAL A 382 -13.06 13.57 -6.12
N SER A 383 -13.07 12.44 -6.81
CA SER A 383 -12.34 12.25 -8.06
C SER A 383 -13.19 11.54 -9.09
N LEU A 384 -13.05 11.93 -10.35
CA LEU A 384 -13.47 11.12 -11.49
C LEU A 384 -12.27 10.33 -11.98
N GLY A 385 -12.38 9.01 -12.00
CA GLY A 385 -11.37 8.12 -12.58
C GLY A 385 -11.97 7.10 -13.51
N THR A 386 -11.12 6.55 -14.37
CA THR A 386 -11.45 5.38 -15.20
C THR A 386 -10.96 4.14 -14.46
N ALA A 387 -11.88 3.27 -14.05
CA ALA A 387 -11.56 2.03 -13.39
C ALA A 387 -11.35 0.92 -14.41
N TYR A 388 -10.24 0.19 -14.29
CA TYR A 388 -9.92 -0.96 -15.12
C TYR A 388 -9.87 -2.23 -14.28
N ARG A 389 -10.68 -3.24 -14.64
CA ARG A 389 -10.74 -4.52 -13.93
C ARG A 389 -10.73 -5.67 -14.91
N ALA A 390 -9.76 -6.56 -14.80
CA ALA A 390 -9.63 -7.67 -15.74
C ALA A 390 -10.71 -8.76 -15.54
N GLU A 391 -11.44 -8.75 -14.41
CA GLU A 391 -12.60 -9.62 -14.11
C GLU A 391 -12.34 -11.10 -14.50
N ALA A 392 -11.11 -11.56 -14.27
CA ALA A 392 -10.71 -12.91 -14.58
C ALA A 392 -11.50 -13.91 -13.71
N GLY A 393 -12.06 -14.96 -14.32
CA GLY A 393 -12.77 -16.03 -13.58
C GLY A 393 -14.28 -15.82 -13.39
N SER A 394 -14.84 -14.63 -13.58
CA SER A 394 -16.27 -14.35 -13.28
C SER A 394 -17.22 -14.51 -14.47
N ARG A 395 -17.10 -15.60 -15.24
CA ARG A 395 -18.02 -15.87 -16.37
C ARG A 395 -19.32 -16.49 -15.86
N GLY A 396 -20.39 -15.70 -15.79
CA GLY A 396 -21.73 -16.14 -15.38
C GLY A 396 -22.85 -15.22 -15.85
N SER A 397 -24.12 -15.56 -15.55
CA SER A 397 -25.31 -14.75 -15.91
C SER A 397 -25.26 -13.32 -15.36
N GLU A 398 -24.52 -13.09 -14.27
CA GLU A 398 -24.27 -11.78 -13.66
C GLU A 398 -23.35 -10.86 -14.50
N SER A 399 -22.72 -11.37 -15.56
CA SER A 399 -21.82 -10.59 -16.42
C SER A 399 -22.52 -9.92 -17.62
N ARG A 400 -23.85 -9.94 -17.68
CA ARG A 400 -24.59 -9.49 -18.88
C ARG A 400 -24.69 -7.96 -18.99
N GLY A 401 -24.35 -7.44 -20.17
CA GLY A 401 -24.49 -6.02 -20.50
C GLY A 401 -23.50 -5.15 -19.73
N LEU A 402 -23.95 -4.04 -19.16
CA LEU A 402 -23.11 -3.07 -18.45
C LEU A 402 -22.86 -3.38 -16.96
N TYR A 403 -23.33 -4.51 -16.44
CA TYR A 403 -23.24 -4.81 -15.00
C TYR A 403 -21.81 -5.14 -14.55
N ARG A 404 -21.05 -5.88 -15.37
CA ARG A 404 -19.64 -6.23 -15.12
C ARG A 404 -18.85 -6.09 -16.42
N ILE A 405 -18.06 -5.03 -16.51
CA ILE A 405 -17.26 -4.67 -17.69
C ILE A 405 -15.83 -4.31 -17.28
N HIS A 406 -14.90 -4.38 -18.22
CA HIS A 406 -13.47 -4.21 -17.92
C HIS A 406 -13.03 -2.77 -17.72
N GLN A 407 -13.84 -1.82 -18.19
CA GLN A 407 -13.56 -0.40 -18.13
C GLN A 407 -14.85 0.37 -17.86
N PHE A 408 -14.86 1.21 -16.81
CA PHE A 408 -16.00 2.07 -16.48
C PHE A 408 -15.54 3.33 -15.75
N LYS A 409 -16.33 4.41 -15.84
CA LYS A 409 -16.08 5.63 -15.07
C LYS A 409 -16.66 5.53 -13.67
N LYS A 410 -15.92 6.01 -12.68
CA LYS A 410 -16.38 6.08 -11.29
C LYS A 410 -16.06 7.45 -10.69
N VAL A 411 -17.04 8.01 -9.98
CA VAL A 411 -16.82 9.16 -9.08
C VAL A 411 -16.56 8.62 -7.68
N GLU A 412 -15.34 8.80 -7.20
CA GLU A 412 -14.85 8.26 -5.94
C GLU A 412 -14.77 9.35 -4.87
N MET A 413 -15.17 9.01 -3.65
CA MET A 413 -14.90 9.81 -2.46
C MET A 413 -13.77 9.16 -1.66
N MET A 414 -12.77 9.94 -1.26
CA MET A 414 -11.68 9.51 -0.39
C MET A 414 -11.48 10.56 0.71
N ALA A 415 -11.36 10.11 1.95
CA ALA A 415 -11.14 11.00 3.07
C ALA A 415 -9.96 10.55 3.93
N ILE A 416 -9.23 11.52 4.48
CA ILE A 416 -8.19 11.30 5.49
C ILE A 416 -8.61 12.06 6.76
N THR A 417 -8.75 11.32 7.86
CA THR A 417 -9.20 11.83 9.15
C THR A 417 -8.10 11.74 10.20
N GLY A 418 -8.40 12.21 11.42
CA GLY A 418 -7.65 11.78 12.61
C GLY A 418 -7.69 10.26 12.79
N SER A 419 -6.75 9.73 13.57
CA SER A 419 -6.61 8.29 13.85
C SER A 419 -7.64 7.73 14.83
N ASP A 420 -8.50 8.59 15.40
CA ASP A 420 -9.53 8.19 16.33
C ASP A 420 -10.74 7.60 15.58
N LEU A 421 -11.28 6.50 16.11
CA LEU A 421 -12.40 5.78 15.53
C LEU A 421 -13.62 6.68 15.33
N THR A 422 -13.91 7.54 16.30
CA THR A 422 -15.07 8.45 16.26
C THR A 422 -15.04 9.40 15.06
N THR A 423 -13.87 9.92 14.68
CA THR A 423 -13.76 10.81 13.52
C THR A 423 -13.87 10.04 12.21
N SER A 424 -13.29 8.84 12.10
CA SER A 424 -13.45 8.00 10.90
C SER A 424 -14.89 7.51 10.72
N GLU A 425 -15.60 7.13 11.78
CA GLU A 425 -17.01 6.71 11.74
C GLU A 425 -17.92 7.85 11.26
N LYS A 426 -17.73 9.06 11.82
CA LYS A 426 -18.47 10.25 11.38
C LYS A 426 -18.22 10.55 9.90
N MET A 427 -17.00 10.32 9.41
CA MET A 427 -16.68 10.51 8.00
C MET A 427 -17.35 9.46 7.12
N LEU A 428 -17.33 8.18 7.53
CA LEU A 428 -18.04 7.11 6.84
C LEU A 428 -19.55 7.41 6.73
N GLN A 429 -20.15 7.87 7.83
CA GLN A 429 -21.55 8.28 7.85
C GLN A 429 -21.83 9.46 6.90
N LYS A 430 -20.96 10.48 6.87
CA LYS A 430 -21.06 11.59 5.92
C LYS A 430 -20.95 11.14 4.46
N MET A 431 -20.11 10.14 4.16
CA MET A 431 -20.00 9.55 2.83
C MET A 431 -21.27 8.80 2.45
N LEU A 432 -21.83 8.00 3.37
CA LEU A 432 -23.09 7.29 3.18
C LEU A 432 -24.26 8.25 2.90
N GLU A 433 -24.37 9.33 3.68
CA GLU A 433 -25.41 10.35 3.49
C GLU A 433 -25.37 10.98 2.10
N LEU A 434 -24.18 11.26 1.57
CA LEU A 434 -24.03 11.81 0.23
C LEU A 434 -24.35 10.76 -0.86
N GLN A 435 -23.99 9.50 -0.67
CA GLN A 435 -24.41 8.40 -1.56
C GLN A 435 -25.93 8.26 -1.61
N ILE A 436 -26.57 8.27 -0.44
CA ILE A 436 -28.04 8.27 -0.30
C ILE A 436 -28.62 9.47 -1.05
N GLN A 437 -28.12 10.68 -0.80
CA GLN A 437 -28.59 11.89 -1.48
C GLN A 437 -28.49 11.77 -3.01
N ILE A 438 -27.39 11.25 -3.54
CA ILE A 438 -27.21 11.04 -5.00
C ILE A 438 -28.29 10.10 -5.55
N VAL A 439 -28.51 8.95 -4.92
CA VAL A 439 -29.46 7.94 -5.42
C VAL A 439 -30.91 8.40 -5.24
N SER A 440 -31.26 8.98 -4.09
CA SER A 440 -32.61 9.50 -3.82
C SER A 440 -32.99 10.62 -4.79
N SER A 441 -32.05 11.51 -5.13
CA SER A 441 -32.30 12.63 -6.03
C SER A 441 -32.42 12.23 -7.51
N LEU A 442 -31.85 11.09 -7.89
CA LEU A 442 -32.13 10.42 -9.16
C LEU A 442 -33.47 9.66 -9.15
N ASN A 443 -34.15 9.64 -8.01
CA ASN A 443 -35.41 8.96 -7.79
C ASN A 443 -35.34 7.46 -8.09
N LEU A 444 -34.18 6.85 -7.82
CA LEU A 444 -33.97 5.42 -7.98
C LEU A 444 -34.35 4.71 -6.67
N PRO A 445 -35.05 3.55 -6.73
CA PRO A 445 -35.24 2.73 -5.54
C PRO A 445 -33.91 2.11 -5.12
N TYR A 446 -33.64 2.12 -3.82
CA TYR A 446 -32.41 1.55 -3.27
C TYR A 446 -32.61 0.99 -1.87
N ARG A 447 -31.67 0.13 -1.49
CA ARG A 447 -31.39 -0.28 -0.12
C ARG A 447 -29.92 -0.01 0.14
N TYR A 448 -29.58 0.38 1.36
CA TYR A 448 -28.19 0.29 1.80
C TYR A 448 -28.06 -0.79 2.87
N LEU A 449 -26.96 -1.52 2.78
CA LEU A 449 -26.72 -2.71 3.56
C LEU A 449 -25.62 -2.43 4.57
N PHE A 450 -25.75 -3.01 5.75
CA PHE A 450 -24.62 -3.20 6.64
C PHE A 450 -23.97 -4.53 6.27
N LEU A 451 -22.73 -4.51 5.79
CA LEU A 451 -22.02 -5.71 5.35
C LEU A 451 -21.55 -6.55 6.53
N PHE A 452 -21.61 -7.87 6.38
CA PHE A 452 -21.21 -8.82 7.41
C PHE A 452 -19.73 -9.21 7.26
N PHE A 453 -19.15 -9.80 8.31
CA PHE A 453 -17.73 -10.15 8.43
C PHE A 453 -17.07 -10.73 7.16
N GLN A 454 -17.76 -11.64 6.43
CA GLN A 454 -17.19 -12.35 5.29
C GLN A 454 -17.10 -11.51 4.01
N GLU A 455 -17.77 -10.36 3.94
CA GLU A 455 -17.76 -9.48 2.75
C GLU A 455 -16.77 -8.32 2.87
N ILE A 456 -16.18 -8.13 4.05
CA ILE A 456 -15.24 -7.05 4.29
C ILE A 456 -13.86 -7.46 3.76
N GLU A 457 -13.30 -6.64 2.86
CA GLU A 457 -11.95 -6.83 2.32
C GLU A 457 -10.88 -6.63 3.39
N SER A 458 -9.66 -7.10 3.12
CA SER A 458 -8.53 -7.08 4.05
C SER A 458 -8.10 -5.67 4.45
N SER A 459 -8.23 -4.68 3.56
CA SER A 459 -7.92 -3.27 3.84
C SER A 459 -8.99 -2.55 4.67
N CYS A 460 -10.22 -3.05 4.63
CA CYS A 460 -11.36 -2.40 5.25
C CYS A 460 -11.39 -2.64 6.78
N ASN A 461 -11.26 -1.54 7.52
CA ASN A 461 -11.88 -1.36 8.82
C ASN A 461 -13.28 -0.80 8.55
N THR A 462 -14.30 -1.64 8.50
CA THR A 462 -15.70 -1.18 8.63
C THR A 462 -16.05 -1.20 10.08
#